data_AF-A0A1F7X6E0-F1
#
_entry.id   AF-A0A1F7X6E0-F1
#
_cell.length_a   1.000
_cell.length_b   1.000
_cell.length_c   1.000
_cell.angle_alpha   90.00
_cell.angle_beta   90.00
_cell.angle_gamma   90.00
#
_symmetry.space_group_name_H-M   'P 1'
#
loop_
_entity.id
_entity.type
_entity.pdbx_description
1 polymer ?
#
loop_
_entity_poly.entity_id
_entity_poly.type
_entity_poly.pdbx_seq_one_letter_code
_entity_poly.pdbx_strand_id
1 'polypeptide(L)'
;MALTRDDKENIIKKFARDRGDTGSPEVQIALLSAQIDKLVEHLKEHKKDIHSRRGLLSMVAKRRRLLTYLRKRDEERYKDLLKELKLEK
;
A
#
# COMPACT_ATOMS: atom_id res chain seq x y z
N MET A 1 13.14 2.30 -2.02
CA MET A 1 13.37 3.72 -1.70
C MET A 1 12.21 4.29 -0.89
N ALA A 2 12.44 5.34 -0.10
CA ALA A 2 11.39 6.01 0.66
C ALA A 2 10.48 6.86 -0.27
N LEU A 3 9.21 7.02 0.13
CA LEU A 3 8.31 7.97 -0.51
C LEU A 3 8.74 9.39 -0.15
N THR A 4 8.64 10.32 -1.10
CA THR A 4 8.79 11.74 -0.79
C THR A 4 7.63 12.19 0.09
N ARG A 5 7.81 13.33 0.77
CA ARG A 5 6.74 13.91 1.59
C ARG A 5 5.52 14.24 0.74
N ASP A 6 5.74 14.80 -0.44
CA ASP A 6 4.67 15.22 -1.34
C ASP A 6 3.88 14.02 -1.88
N ASP A 7 4.57 12.95 -2.30
CA ASP A 7 3.91 11.70 -2.73
C ASP A 7 3.04 11.15 -1.61
N LYS A 8 3.57 11.13 -0.38
CA LYS A 8 2.87 10.61 0.80
C LYS A 8 1.64 11.45 1.13
N GLU A 9 1.76 12.78 1.13
CA GLU A 9 0.63 13.68 1.39
C GLU A 9 -0.46 13.56 0.31
N ASN A 10 -0.07 13.42 -0.97
CA ASN A 10 -1.01 13.24 -2.07
C ASN A 10 -1.78 11.92 -1.96
N ILE A 11 -1.09 10.82 -1.61
CA ILE A 11 -1.74 9.52 -1.37
C ILE A 11 -2.69 9.61 -0.17
N ILE A 12 -2.25 10.21 0.95
CA ILE A 12 -3.12 10.38 2.12
C ILE A 12 -4.38 11.16 1.75
N LYS A 13 -4.24 12.33 1.10
CA LYS A 13 -5.39 13.15 0.70
C LYS A 13 -6.37 12.42 -0.21
N LYS A 14 -5.88 11.54 -1.09
CA LYS A 14 -6.71 10.79 -2.03
C LYS A 14 -7.51 9.67 -1.36
N PHE A 15 -6.91 8.96 -0.39
CA PHE A 15 -7.50 7.76 0.22
C PHE A 15 -8.01 7.98 1.65
N ALA A 16 -7.84 9.18 2.21
CA ALA A 16 -8.39 9.56 3.50
C ALA A 16 -9.92 9.55 3.47
N ARG A 17 -10.53 8.98 4.51
CA ARG A 17 -12.00 8.96 4.64
C ARG A 17 -12.54 10.27 5.19
N ASP A 18 -11.80 10.86 6.12
CA ASP A 18 -12.15 12.09 6.82
C ASP A 18 -10.96 13.06 6.84
N ARG A 19 -11.24 14.33 7.13
CA ARG A 19 -10.19 15.35 7.23
C ARG A 19 -9.24 15.02 8.38
N GLY A 20 -7.97 14.77 8.08
CA GLY A 20 -6.96 14.40 9.06
C GLY A 20 -6.78 12.90 9.25
N ASP A 21 -7.47 12.05 8.48
CA ASP A 21 -7.26 10.61 8.49
C ASP A 21 -5.91 10.25 7.85
N THR A 22 -4.97 9.85 8.70
CA THR A 22 -3.64 9.36 8.27
C THR A 22 -3.46 7.87 8.54
N GLY A 23 -4.46 7.21 9.12
CA GLY A 23 -4.30 5.93 9.80
C GLY A 23 -5.28 4.85 9.39
N SER A 24 -6.31 5.18 8.60
CA SER A 24 -7.29 4.21 8.13
C SER A 24 -6.65 3.08 7.32
N PRO A 25 -7.32 1.91 7.26
CA PRO A 25 -6.88 0.80 6.42
C PRO A 25 -6.64 1.22 4.96
N GLU A 26 -7.52 2.06 4.40
CA GLU A 26 -7.42 2.59 3.03
C GLU A 26 -6.11 3.33 2.81
N VAL A 27 -5.82 4.33 3.65
CA VAL A 27 -4.60 5.14 3.57
C VAL A 27 -3.37 4.25 3.73
N GLN A 28 -3.37 3.35 4.72
CA GLN A 28 -2.24 2.46 4.95
C GLN A 28 -1.98 1.50 3.79
N ILE A 29 -3.04 0.93 3.21
CA ILE A 29 -2.94 0.01 2.06
C ILE A 29 -2.42 0.77 0.84
N ALA A 30 -2.94 1.98 0.56
CA ALA A 30 -2.50 2.80 -0.56
C ALA A 30 -1.01 3.19 -0.45
N LEU A 31 -0.57 3.61 0.74
CA LEU A 31 0.84 3.91 1.02
C LEU A 31 1.74 2.68 0.82
N LEU A 32 1.33 1.52 1.35
CA LEU A 32 2.07 0.27 1.18
C LEU A 32 2.15 -0.14 -0.29
N SER A 33 1.08 0.02 -1.06
CA SER A 33 1.09 -0.28 -2.50
C SER A 33 2.09 0.59 -3.24
N ALA A 34 2.07 1.91 -3.03
CA ALA A 34 3.03 2.81 -3.67
C ALA A 34 4.50 2.50 -3.28
N GLN A 35 4.74 2.10 -2.03
CA GLN A 35 6.07 1.66 -1.58
C GLN A 35 6.49 0.34 -2.22
N ILE A 36 5.58 -0.62 -2.32
CA ILE A 36 5.79 -1.91 -2.96
C ILE A 36 6.16 -1.70 -4.43
N ASP A 37 5.41 -0.89 -5.16
CA ASP A 37 5.65 -0.66 -6.59
C ASP A 37 7.04 -0.05 -6.83
N LYS A 38 7.41 0.99 -6.06
CA LYS A 38 8.76 1.58 -6.13
C LYS A 38 9.86 0.57 -5.78
N LEU A 39 9.61 -0.30 -4.80
CA LEU A 39 10.60 -1.31 -4.38
C LEU A 39 10.73 -2.45 -5.40
N VAL A 40 9.63 -2.82 -6.06
CA VAL A 40 9.64 -3.80 -7.14
C VAL A 40 10.46 -3.31 -8.32
N GLU A 41 10.27 -2.06 -8.78
CA GLU A 41 11.10 -1.48 -9.85
C GLU A 41 12.59 -1.47 -9.48
N HIS A 42 12.93 -1.04 -8.27
CA HIS A 42 14.31 -1.09 -7.79
C HIS A 42 14.90 -2.51 -7.82
N LEU A 43 14.14 -3.52 -7.40
CA LEU A 43 14.61 -4.90 -7.38
C LEU A 43 14.69 -5.55 -8.78
N LYS A 44 14.03 -4.98 -9.80
CA LYS A 44 14.22 -5.42 -11.19
C LYS A 44 15.62 -5.08 -11.69
N GLU A 45 16.13 -3.91 -11.33
CA GLU A 45 17.49 -3.47 -11.63
C GLU A 45 18.50 -4.16 -10.70
N HIS A 46 18.22 -4.22 -9.40
CA HIS A 46 19.11 -4.76 -8.37
C HIS A 46 18.71 -6.18 -7.93
N LYS A 47 18.79 -7.14 -8.84
CA LYS A 47 18.33 -8.52 -8.63
C LYS A 47 18.97 -9.24 -7.44
N LYS A 48 20.19 -8.86 -7.06
CA LYS A 48 20.99 -9.46 -5.97
C LYS A 48 20.71 -8.85 -4.59
N ASP A 49 19.87 -7.81 -4.48
CA ASP A 49 19.52 -7.24 -3.18
C ASP A 49 18.47 -8.10 -2.45
N ILE A 50 18.98 -9.05 -1.66
CA ILE A 50 18.17 -10.00 -0.87
C ILE A 50 17.57 -9.32 0.36
N HIS A 51 18.25 -8.33 0.94
CA HIS A 51 17.80 -7.64 2.15
C HIS A 51 16.55 -6.80 1.86
N SER A 52 16.56 -6.04 0.77
CA SER A 52 15.39 -5.29 0.30
C SER A 52 14.24 -6.20 -0.11
N ARG A 53 14.53 -7.36 -0.72
CA ARG A 53 13.50 -8.36 -1.06
C ARG A 53 12.80 -8.91 0.18
N ARG A 54 13.52 -9.14 1.28
CA ARG A 54 12.90 -9.51 2.58
C ARG A 54 11.97 -8.41 3.09
N GLY A 55 12.39 -7.14 2.96
CA GLY A 55 11.54 -5.98 3.28
C GLY A 55 10.26 -5.95 2.44
N LEU A 56 10.38 -6.18 1.13
CA LEU A 56 9.25 -6.26 0.20
C LEU A 56 8.22 -7.32 0.64
N LEU A 57 8.68 -8.55 0.93
CA LEU A 57 7.79 -9.63 1.37
C LEU A 57 7.03 -9.26 2.66
N SER A 58 7.70 -8.58 3.59
CA SER A 58 7.09 -8.11 4.83
C SER A 58 6.01 -7.04 4.57
N MET A 59 6.25 -6.12 3.63
CA MET A 59 5.27 -5.11 3.21
C MET A 59 4.05 -5.76 2.54
N VAL A 60 4.27 -6.71 1.62
CA VAL A 60 3.20 -7.46 0.95
C VAL A 60 2.33 -8.21 1.97
N ALA A 61 2.96 -8.90 2.93
CA ALA A 61 2.26 -9.60 4.00
C ALA A 61 1.44 -8.64 4.89
N LYS A 62 1.99 -7.46 5.21
CA LYS A 62 1.26 -6.42 5.96
C LYS A 62 0.05 -5.90 5.17
N ARG A 63 0.22 -5.59 3.87
CA ARG A 63 -0.87 -5.15 2.99
C ARG A 63 -1.98 -6.20 2.91
N ARG A 64 -1.63 -7.48 2.75
CA ARG A 64 -2.59 -8.60 2.72
C ARG A 64 -3.40 -8.71 4.02
N ARG A 65 -2.76 -8.53 5.19
CA ARG A 65 -3.46 -8.53 6.49
C ARG A 65 -4.45 -7.37 6.59
N LEU A 66 -4.06 -6.16 6.18
CA LEU A 66 -4.94 -5.00 6.18
C LEU A 66 -6.12 -5.15 5.22
N LEU A 67 -5.90 -5.66 4.01
CA LEU A 67 -6.98 -5.96 3.06
C LEU A 67 -7.95 -7.01 3.61
N THR A 68 -7.43 -8.05 4.27
CA THR A 68 -8.26 -9.07 4.92
C THR A 68 -9.07 -8.49 6.06
N TYR A 69 -8.48 -7.60 6.87
CA TYR A 69 -9.17 -6.89 7.93
C TYR A 69 -10.29 -6.00 7.37
N LEU A 70 -9.99 -5.20 6.34
CA LEU A 70 -10.96 -4.32 5.70
C LEU A 70 -12.13 -5.12 5.13
N ARG A 71 -11.85 -6.20 4.39
CA ARG A 71 -12.88 -7.10 3.83
C ARG A 71 -13.81 -7.69 4.90
N LYS A 72 -13.26 -8.06 6.07
CA LYS A 72 -14.07 -8.61 7.18
C LYS A 72 -14.96 -7.55 7.83
N ARG A 73 -14.52 -6.30 7.84
CA ARG A 73 -15.22 -5.19 8.50
C ARG A 73 -16.24 -4.53 7.59
N ASP A 74 -15.90 -4.38 6.32
CA ASP A 74 -16.71 -3.71 5.31
C ASP A 74 -16.31 -4.20 3.92
N GLU A 75 -17.20 -4.98 3.29
CA GLU A 75 -16.94 -5.56 1.99
C GLU A 75 -17.02 -4.54 0.85
N GLU A 76 -17.85 -3.50 1.00
CA GLU A 76 -18.03 -2.45 -0.01
C GLU A 76 -16.75 -1.61 -0.11
N ARG A 77 -16.25 -1.12 1.04
CA ARG A 77 -14.97 -0.39 1.12
C ARG A 77 -13.80 -1.20 0.57
N TYR A 78 -13.79 -2.52 0.83
CA TYR A 78 -12.77 -3.40 0.28
C TYR A 78 -12.81 -3.49 -1.24
N LYS A 79 -14.01 -3.63 -1.82
CA LYS A 79 -14.19 -3.70 -3.28
C LYS A 79 -13.82 -2.40 -3.96
N ASP A 80 -14.19 -1.26 -3.38
CA ASP A 80 -13.88 0.05 -3.94
C ASP A 80 -12.38 0.33 -3.89
N LEU A 81 -11.73 0.05 -2.76
CA LEU A 81 -10.28 0.19 -2.62
C LEU A 81 -9.51 -0.71 -3.61
N LEU A 82 -9.97 -1.94 -3.85
CA LEU A 82 -9.37 -2.83 -4.84
C LEU A 82 -9.45 -2.25 -6.27
N LYS A 83 -10.61 -1.70 -6.64
CA LYS A 83 -10.81 -1.09 -7.96
C LYS A 83 -9.89 0.13 -8.13
N GLU A 84 -9.83 1.00 -7.12
CA GLU A 84 -9.01 2.20 -7.18
C GLU A 84 -7.51 1.91 -7.26
N LEU A 85 -7.05 0.90 -6.51
CA LEU A 85 -5.64 0.50 -6.51
C LEU A 85 -5.26 -0.47 -7.63
N LYS A 86 -6.24 -0.89 -8.46
CA LYS A 86 -6.06 -1.89 -9.54
C LYS A 86 -5.31 -3.14 -9.08
N LEU A 87 -5.57 -3.57 -7.84
CA LEU A 87 -4.94 -4.76 -7.29
C LEU A 87 -5.71 -5.98 -7.79
N GLU A 88 -5.07 -6.79 -8.63
CA GLU A 88 -5.59 -8.10 -8.99
C GLU A 88 -5.40 -9.08 -7.82
N LYS A 89 -6.34 -10.01 -7.70
CA LYS A 89 -6.47 -10.91 -6.54
C LYS A 89 -5.61 -12.16 -6.70
#